data_AF-T2INM4-F1
#
_entry.id   AF-T2INM4-F1
#
_cell.length_a   1.000
_cell.length_b   1.000
_cell.length_c   1.000
_cell.angle_alpha   90.00
_cell.angle_beta   90.00
_cell.angle_gamma   90.00
#
_symmetry.space_group_name_H-M   'P 1'
#
loop_
_entity.id
_entity.type
_entity.pdbx_description
1 polymer ?
#
loop_
_entity_poly.entity_id
_entity_poly.type
_entity_poly.pdbx_seq_one_letter_code
_entity_poly.pdbx_strand_id
1 'polypeptide(L)'
;MPLYRVENQEEISRIVPLAGNLPLNKNQVLGVEKIETVSPFNYVNYHNTGSVVPLPSWQSVLKAVDPVAILCQSDRLPQSLTGKPEDVLVLIDRAVTAWDDQSYFLVEEGEELTFKWFAESPSCPLLGQVIIVLRPKKIFDENNLLEPWQMDD
;
A
#
# COMPACT_ATOMS: atom_id res chain seq x y z
N MET A 1 16.15 -19.13 26.85
CA MET A 1 16.01 -18.25 25.68
C MET A 1 14.66 -18.55 25.05
N PRO A 2 13.77 -17.56 24.90
CA PRO A 2 12.54 -17.77 24.16
C PRO A 2 12.89 -18.01 22.69
N LEU A 3 12.33 -19.06 22.10
CA LEU A 3 12.59 -19.47 20.72
C LEU A 3 11.26 -19.52 19.99
N TYR A 4 11.18 -18.80 18.87
CA TYR A 4 10.00 -18.74 18.01
C TYR A 4 10.39 -19.04 16.58
N ARG A 5 9.47 -19.66 15.85
CA ARG A 5 9.53 -19.85 14.40
C ARG A 5 8.23 -19.31 13.83
N VAL A 6 8.35 -18.49 12.80
CA VAL A 6 7.20 -18.06 11.99
C VAL A 6 6.86 -19.21 11.05
N GLU A 7 5.64 -19.73 11.13
CA GLU A 7 5.20 -20.89 10.35
C GLU A 7 4.42 -20.47 9.10
N ASN A 8 3.78 -19.30 9.12
CA ASN A 8 3.00 -18.80 8.00
C ASN A 8 3.67 -17.60 7.33
N GLN A 9 3.77 -17.63 5.99
CA GLN A 9 4.33 -16.54 5.20
C GLN A 9 3.58 -15.22 5.42
N GLU A 10 2.25 -15.27 5.61
CA GLU A 10 1.42 -14.07 5.83
C GLU A 10 1.74 -13.35 7.14
N GLU A 11 2.34 -14.04 8.11
CA GLU A 11 2.80 -13.46 9.38
C GLU A 11 4.08 -12.62 9.21
N ILE A 12 4.82 -12.82 8.11
CA ILE A 12 5.96 -11.98 7.77
C ILE A 12 5.45 -10.75 7.03
N SER A 13 5.88 -9.55 7.43
CA SER A 13 5.54 -8.34 6.68
C SER A 13 6.49 -8.10 5.52
N ARG A 14 5.98 -7.57 4.41
CA ARG A 14 6.79 -6.95 3.36
C ARG A 14 6.94 -5.46 3.67
N ILE A 15 8.17 -4.97 3.68
CA ILE A 15 8.45 -3.54 3.82
C ILE A 15 8.30 -2.88 2.44
N VAL A 16 7.46 -1.85 2.38
CA VAL A 16 7.14 -1.11 1.15
C VAL A 16 7.45 0.37 1.34
N PRO A 17 8.02 1.07 0.35
CA PRO A 17 8.23 2.51 0.45
C PRO A 17 6.90 3.29 0.34
N LEU A 18 6.80 4.39 1.09
CA LEU A 18 5.66 5.29 1.10
C LEU A 18 6.02 6.58 0.35
N ALA A 19 5.29 6.90 -0.72
CA ALA A 19 5.50 8.13 -1.49
C ALA A 19 5.02 9.40 -0.78
N GLY A 20 4.05 9.27 0.13
CA GLY A 20 3.44 10.37 0.88
C GLY A 20 1.92 10.37 0.78
N ASN A 21 1.33 11.55 0.94
CA ASN A 21 -0.12 11.75 1.00
C ASN A 21 -0.59 12.53 -0.23
N LEU A 22 -1.71 12.13 -0.85
CA LEU A 22 -2.34 12.95 -1.89
C LEU A 22 -2.78 14.32 -1.34
N PRO A 23 -2.68 15.40 -2.14
CA PRO A 23 -2.24 15.42 -3.53
C PRO A 23 -0.72 15.25 -3.67
N LEU A 24 -0.31 14.43 -4.65
CA LEU A 24 1.07 14.21 -5.04
C LEU A 24 1.22 14.55 -6.53
N ASN A 25 2.43 14.94 -6.94
CA ASN A 25 2.81 15.00 -8.35
C ASN A 25 3.55 13.72 -8.77
N LYS A 26 3.69 13.54 -10.09
CA LYS A 26 4.36 12.37 -10.68
C LYS A 26 5.78 12.15 -10.18
N ASN A 27 6.57 13.21 -9.98
CA ASN A 27 7.96 13.08 -9.53
C ASN A 27 8.04 12.55 -8.10
N GLN A 28 7.08 12.86 -7.23
CA GLN A 28 7.05 12.35 -5.86
C GLN A 28 6.85 10.83 -5.80
N VAL A 29 6.10 10.25 -6.75
CA VAL A 29 5.88 8.79 -6.80
C VAL A 29 6.97 8.08 -7.60
N LEU A 30 7.41 8.64 -8.72
CA LEU A 30 8.47 8.02 -9.55
C LEU A 30 9.86 8.16 -8.93
N GLY A 31 10.10 9.20 -8.13
CA GLY A 31 11.34 9.41 -7.40
C GLY A 31 11.53 8.49 -6.19
N VAL A 32 10.51 7.73 -5.79
CA VAL A 32 10.62 6.75 -4.71
C VAL A 32 11.54 5.62 -5.14
N GLU A 33 12.63 5.42 -4.42
CA GLU A 33 13.53 4.31 -4.71
C GLU A 33 12.88 2.96 -4.40
N LYS A 34 13.10 2.01 -5.30
CA LYS A 34 12.66 0.63 -5.10
C LYS A 34 13.39 0.02 -3.91
N ILE A 35 12.66 -0.65 -3.04
CA ILE A 35 13.20 -1.38 -1.89
C ILE A 35 13.34 -2.86 -2.24
N GLU A 36 14.54 -3.40 -2.06
CA GLU A 36 14.82 -4.83 -2.16
C GLU A 36 14.90 -5.46 -0.76
N THR A 37 14.17 -6.56 -0.58
CA THR A 37 14.15 -7.32 0.68
C THR A 37 15.19 -8.42 0.66
N VAL A 38 15.92 -8.59 1.76
CA VAL A 38 16.93 -9.63 1.92
C VAL A 38 16.40 -10.78 2.80
N SER A 39 16.41 -11.99 2.23
CA SER A 39 15.98 -13.21 2.91
C SER A 39 16.96 -13.67 4.01
N PRO A 40 16.53 -14.52 4.96
CA PRO A 40 15.18 -15.09 5.12
C PRO A 40 14.21 -14.21 5.91
N PHE A 41 14.69 -13.10 6.50
CA PHE A 41 13.89 -12.26 7.40
C PHE A 41 13.25 -11.05 6.71
N ASN A 42 13.38 -10.93 5.38
CA ASN A 42 12.87 -9.82 4.58
C ASN A 42 13.26 -8.44 5.13
N TYR A 43 14.47 -8.33 5.68
CA TYR A 43 15.00 -7.05 6.14
C TYR A 43 15.41 -6.20 4.93
N VAL A 44 15.53 -4.88 5.14
CA VAL A 44 15.89 -3.93 4.09
C VAL A 44 17.09 -3.10 4.54
N ASN A 45 18.03 -2.86 3.63
CA ASN A 45 19.09 -1.89 3.85
C ASN A 45 18.58 -0.54 3.38
N TYR A 46 18.29 0.35 4.33
CA TYR A 46 17.68 1.64 4.04
C TYR A 46 18.69 2.77 4.30
N HIS A 47 19.13 3.43 3.24
CA HIS A 47 20.19 4.44 3.30
C HIS A 47 19.69 5.87 3.03
N ASN A 48 18.42 6.03 2.68
CA ASN A 48 17.84 7.30 2.24
C ASN A 48 16.91 7.91 3.28
N THR A 49 16.55 9.17 3.06
CA THR A 49 15.47 9.84 3.77
C THR A 49 14.14 9.48 3.13
N GLY A 50 13.25 8.85 3.89
CA GLY A 50 11.89 8.56 3.43
C GLY A 50 11.17 7.64 4.41
N SER A 51 9.91 7.38 4.09
CA SER A 51 9.03 6.57 4.93
C SER A 51 8.82 5.21 4.30
N VAL A 52 8.70 4.20 5.15
CA VAL A 52 8.34 2.83 4.75
C VAL A 52 7.20 2.35 5.63
N VAL A 53 6.42 1.42 5.10
CA VAL A 53 5.28 0.82 5.80
C VAL A 53 5.38 -0.70 5.72
N PRO A 54 5.21 -1.42 6.85
CA PRO A 54 5.07 -2.86 6.82
C PRO A 54 3.64 -3.20 6.38
N LEU A 55 3.53 -4.08 5.39
CA LEU A 55 2.25 -4.67 4.99
C LEU A 55 2.29 -6.18 5.22
N PRO A 56 1.18 -6.82 5.64
CA PRO A 56 1.09 -8.27 5.65
C PRO A 56 1.46 -8.84 4.29
N SER A 57 2.11 -10.01 4.28
CA SER A 57 2.51 -10.69 3.04
C SER A 57 1.33 -11.39 2.35
N TRP A 58 0.22 -10.67 2.16
CA TRP A 58 -0.87 -11.12 1.32
C TRP A 58 -0.38 -11.40 -0.09
N GLN A 59 -1.03 -12.33 -0.78
CA GLN A 59 -0.53 -12.81 -2.06
C GLN A 59 -0.43 -11.70 -3.13
N SER A 60 -1.31 -10.69 -3.10
CA SER A 60 -1.20 -9.50 -3.97
C SER A 60 0.01 -8.61 -3.61
N VAL A 61 0.32 -8.45 -2.31
CA VAL A 61 1.51 -7.72 -1.85
C VAL A 61 2.79 -8.45 -2.25
N LEU A 62 2.85 -9.77 -2.11
CA LEU A 62 4.04 -10.56 -2.45
C LEU A 62 4.34 -10.58 -3.95
N LYS A 63 3.30 -10.64 -4.79
CA LYS A 63 3.44 -10.65 -6.25
C LYS A 63 3.91 -9.32 -6.83
N ALA A 64 3.74 -8.23 -6.10
CA ALA A 64 4.11 -6.90 -6.58
C ALA A 64 5.61 -6.80 -6.87
N VAL A 65 5.98 -6.30 -8.05
CA VAL A 65 7.38 -6.21 -8.49
C VAL A 65 8.04 -4.94 -7.97
N ASP A 66 7.34 -3.80 -8.03
CA ASP A 66 7.81 -2.51 -7.54
C ASP A 66 6.67 -1.79 -6.78
N PRO A 67 6.31 -2.29 -5.58
CA PRO A 67 5.22 -1.73 -4.82
C PRO A 67 5.57 -0.37 -4.22
N VAL A 68 4.62 0.57 -4.27
CA VAL A 68 4.69 1.86 -3.59
C VAL A 68 3.37 2.17 -2.91
N ALA A 69 3.43 2.54 -1.64
CA ALA A 69 2.26 2.97 -0.89
C ALA A 69 2.02 4.49 -1.07
N ILE A 70 0.75 4.87 -1.07
CA ILE A 70 0.25 6.25 -1.11
C ILE A 70 -0.88 6.38 -0.10
N LEU A 71 -0.88 7.45 0.69
CA LEU A 71 -1.96 7.77 1.62
C LEU A 71 -2.96 8.73 0.96
N CYS A 72 -4.25 8.50 1.16
CA CYS A 72 -5.29 9.46 0.76
C CYS A 72 -6.53 9.32 1.63
N GLN A 73 -7.44 10.29 1.55
CA GLN A 73 -8.79 10.12 2.07
C GLN A 73 -9.58 9.17 1.16
N SER A 74 -10.44 8.35 1.74
CA SER A 74 -11.21 7.33 1.01
C SER A 74 -12.22 7.89 0.01
N ASP A 75 -12.60 9.16 0.15
CA ASP A 75 -13.46 9.89 -0.78
C ASP A 75 -12.76 10.35 -2.06
N ARG A 76 -11.42 10.23 -2.12
CA ARG A 76 -10.62 10.43 -3.35
C ARG A 76 -10.52 9.18 -4.22
N LEU A 77 -11.04 8.04 -3.76
CA LEU A 77 -11.07 6.82 -4.55
C LEU A 77 -12.20 6.87 -5.59
N PRO A 78 -12.02 6.29 -6.79
CA PRO A 78 -13.06 6.26 -7.82
C PRO A 78 -14.32 5.53 -7.38
N GLN A 79 -14.15 4.52 -6.52
CA GLN A 79 -15.23 3.78 -5.91
C GLN A 79 -15.36 4.21 -4.46
N SER A 80 -16.51 4.80 -4.12
CA SER A 80 -16.83 5.19 -2.75
C SER A 80 -16.80 3.96 -1.84
N LEU A 81 -16.02 4.05 -0.76
CA LEU A 81 -16.06 3.04 0.27
C LEU A 81 -17.21 3.32 1.26
N THR A 82 -17.73 2.29 1.93
CA THR A 82 -18.86 2.44 2.87
C THR A 82 -18.45 3.17 4.16
N GLY A 83 -19.31 4.04 4.67
CA GLY A 83 -19.08 4.79 5.91
C GLY A 83 -18.60 6.23 5.67
N LYS A 84 -17.99 6.84 6.69
CA LYS A 84 -17.46 8.20 6.60
C LYS A 84 -16.08 8.19 5.89
N PRO A 85 -15.70 9.28 5.21
CA PRO A 85 -14.34 9.46 4.74
C PRO A 85 -13.34 9.23 5.88
N GLU A 86 -12.28 8.49 5.57
CA GLU A 86 -11.20 8.13 6.49
C GLU A 86 -9.89 8.03 5.71
N ASP A 87 -8.75 8.14 6.41
CA ASP A 87 -7.45 7.86 5.80
C ASP A 87 -7.39 6.40 5.33
N VAL A 88 -6.85 6.18 4.15
CA VAL A 88 -6.58 4.86 3.59
C VAL A 88 -5.20 4.82 2.99
N LEU A 89 -4.59 3.64 3.02
CA LEU A 89 -3.35 3.34 2.34
C LEU A 89 -3.68 2.61 1.03
N VAL A 90 -3.29 3.21 -0.08
CA VAL A 90 -3.39 2.62 -1.41
C VAL A 90 -2.02 2.09 -1.80
N LEU A 91 -1.94 0.81 -2.11
CA LEU A 91 -0.74 0.17 -2.63
C LEU A 91 -0.87 0.06 -4.14
N ILE A 92 0.13 0.57 -4.86
CA ILE A 92 0.26 0.37 -6.31
C ILE A 92 1.47 -0.50 -6.62
N ASP A 93 1.45 -1.21 -7.74
CA ASP A 93 2.65 -1.77 -8.37
C ASP A 93 3.04 -0.92 -9.58
N ARG A 94 4.15 -0.17 -9.47
CA ARG A 94 4.64 0.71 -10.53
C ARG A 94 5.15 -0.06 -11.75
N ALA A 95 5.47 -1.34 -11.60
CA ALA A 95 5.90 -2.18 -12.72
C ALA A 95 4.73 -2.59 -13.63
N VAL A 96 3.48 -2.44 -13.18
CA VAL A 96 2.29 -2.83 -13.94
C VAL A 96 1.61 -1.59 -14.54
N THR A 97 1.97 -1.30 -15.79
CA THR A 97 1.44 -0.14 -16.54
C THR A 97 0.64 -0.56 -17.78
N ALA A 98 0.47 -1.87 -18.01
CA ALA A 98 -0.42 -2.37 -19.05
C ALA A 98 -1.87 -2.20 -18.61
N TRP A 99 -2.71 -1.67 -19.50
CA TRP A 99 -4.13 -1.46 -19.21
C TRP A 99 -4.88 -2.79 -19.04
N ASP A 100 -5.81 -2.81 -18.09
CA ASP A 100 -6.71 -3.91 -17.75
C ASP A 100 -8.06 -3.29 -17.32
N ASP A 101 -9.15 -3.74 -17.95
CA ASP A 101 -10.51 -3.21 -17.74
C ASP A 101 -11.15 -3.65 -16.40
N GLN A 102 -10.47 -4.46 -15.59
CA GLN A 102 -10.87 -4.83 -14.23
C GLN A 102 -10.04 -4.12 -13.16
N SER A 103 -9.16 -3.20 -13.56
CA SER A 103 -8.15 -2.63 -12.68
C SER A 103 -8.22 -1.12 -12.55
N TYR A 104 -7.84 -0.62 -11.39
CA TYR A 104 -7.62 0.81 -11.15
C TYR A 104 -6.14 1.12 -11.34
N PHE A 105 -5.84 2.31 -11.84
CA PHE A 105 -4.48 2.77 -12.09
C PHE A 105 -4.25 4.16 -11.51
N LEU A 106 -3.03 4.41 -11.07
CA LEU A 106 -2.56 5.77 -10.77
C LEU A 106 -2.24 6.48 -12.09
N VAL A 107 -2.80 7.66 -12.28
CA VAL A 107 -2.60 8.50 -13.47
C VAL A 107 -2.37 9.95 -13.06
N GLU A 108 -1.76 10.71 -13.95
CA GLU A 108 -1.60 12.16 -13.81
C GLU A 108 -2.80 12.87 -14.46
N GLU A 109 -3.43 13.78 -13.71
CA GLU A 109 -4.51 14.65 -14.19
C GLU A 109 -4.23 16.09 -13.77
N GLY A 110 -3.88 16.93 -14.74
CA GLY A 110 -3.35 18.27 -14.44
C GLY A 110 -1.95 18.16 -13.83
N GLU A 111 -1.76 18.73 -12.64
CA GLU A 111 -0.50 18.70 -11.89
C GLU A 111 -0.51 17.68 -10.73
N GLU A 112 -1.63 16.96 -10.55
CA GLU A 112 -1.83 16.03 -9.45
C GLU A 112 -2.02 14.60 -9.95
N LEU A 113 -1.74 13.64 -9.07
CA LEU A 113 -2.02 12.24 -9.27
C LEU A 113 -3.39 11.87 -8.72
N THR A 114 -4.08 11.00 -9.45
CA THR A 114 -5.38 10.45 -9.05
C THR A 114 -5.48 8.98 -9.45
N PHE A 115 -6.41 8.26 -8.83
CA PHE A 115 -6.70 6.88 -9.19
C PHE A 115 -7.86 6.88 -10.19
N LYS A 116 -7.80 6.05 -11.23
CA LYS A 116 -8.88 5.91 -12.21
C LYS A 116 -9.03 4.48 -12.68
N TRP A 117 -10.28 4.13 -12.98
CA TRP A 117 -10.63 2.98 -13.80
C TRP A 117 -10.98 3.46 -15.19
N PHE A 118 -10.66 2.66 -16.21
CA PHE A 118 -10.93 2.98 -17.60
C PHE A 118 -11.61 1.80 -18.29
N ALA A 119 -12.80 2.05 -18.85
CA ALA A 119 -13.55 1.07 -19.63
C ALA A 119 -12.85 0.70 -20.96
N GLU A 120 -12.03 1.59 -21.48
CA GLU A 120 -11.26 1.42 -22.72
C GLU A 120 -9.81 1.85 -22.48
N SER A 121 -8.88 1.40 -23.33
CA SER A 121 -7.47 1.74 -23.20
C SER A 121 -7.26 3.27 -23.21
N PRO A 122 -6.73 3.86 -22.13
CA PRO A 122 -6.56 5.30 -22.04
C PRO A 122 -5.39 5.79 -22.88
N SER A 123 -5.45 7.04 -23.33
CA SER A 123 -4.34 7.71 -24.01
C SER A 123 -3.30 8.28 -23.04
N CYS A 124 -3.65 8.43 -21.76
CA CYS A 124 -2.72 8.91 -20.74
C CYS A 124 -1.81 7.77 -20.24
N PRO A 125 -0.57 8.09 -19.80
CA PRO A 125 0.31 7.11 -19.19
C PRO A 125 -0.26 6.56 -17.87
N LEU A 126 -0.25 5.24 -17.72
CA LEU A 126 -0.53 4.57 -16.45
C LEU A 126 0.76 4.48 -15.64
N LEU A 127 0.75 4.97 -14.40
CA LEU A 127 1.93 5.05 -13.53
C LEU A 127 2.08 3.85 -12.60
N GLY A 128 1.08 2.99 -12.55
CA GLY A 128 1.05 1.76 -11.76
C GLY A 128 -0.38 1.30 -11.50
N GLN A 129 -0.55 -0.01 -11.34
CA GLN A 129 -1.83 -0.64 -11.03
C GLN A 129 -2.08 -0.59 -9.52
N VAL A 130 -3.29 -0.24 -9.09
CA VAL A 130 -3.72 -0.37 -7.69
C VAL A 130 -3.90 -1.85 -7.38
N ILE A 131 -3.19 -2.33 -6.37
CA ILE A 131 -3.24 -3.74 -5.94
C ILE A 131 -3.99 -3.92 -4.62
N ILE A 132 -3.97 -2.93 -3.73
CA ILE A 132 -4.69 -2.94 -2.44
C ILE A 132 -5.15 -1.55 -2.06
N VAL A 133 -6.32 -1.47 -1.42
CA VAL A 133 -6.75 -0.34 -0.60
C VAL A 133 -6.95 -0.84 0.83
N LEU A 134 -6.21 -0.31 1.78
CA LEU A 134 -6.19 -0.72 3.18
C LEU A 134 -6.75 0.41 4.06
N ARG A 135 -7.78 0.09 4.85
CA ARG A 135 -8.24 0.95 5.95
C ARG A 135 -7.37 0.77 7.18
N PRO A 136 -7.25 1.80 8.03
CA PRO A 136 -6.64 1.65 9.34
C PRO A 136 -7.38 0.61 10.17
N LYS A 137 -6.64 -0.07 11.05
CA LYS A 137 -7.24 -0.97 12.03
C LYS A 137 -8.19 -0.15 12.92
N LYS A 138 -9.44 -0.60 13.06
CA LYS A 138 -10.33 -0.05 14.09
C LYS A 138 -9.80 -0.48 15.46
N ILE A 139 -9.33 0.48 16.24
CA ILE A 139 -8.96 0.26 17.64
C ILE A 139 -10.19 0.64 18.46
N PHE A 140 -10.89 -0.36 19.00
CA PHE A 140 -12.07 -0.12 19.84
C PHE A 140 -11.68 0.19 21.30
N ASP A 141 -10.51 -0.28 21.74
CA ASP A 141 -9.91 0.03 23.04
C ASP A 141 -8.37 -0.10 22.93
N GLU A 142 -7.63 0.98 23.19
CA GLU A 142 -6.17 1.01 23.11
C GLU A 142 -5.50 0.17 24.22
N ASN A 143 -6.17 -0.02 25.37
CA ASN A 143 -5.63 -0.79 26.49
C ASN A 143 -5.62 -2.31 26.23
N ASN A 144 -6.47 -2.79 25.32
CA ASN A 144 -6.62 -4.21 25.00
C ASN A 144 -5.44 -4.77 24.19
N LEU A 145 -4.59 -3.90 23.61
CA LEU A 145 -3.39 -4.32 22.87
C LEU A 145 -2.25 -4.84 23.78
N LEU A 146 -2.26 -4.47 25.06
CA LEU A 146 -1.20 -4.80 26.02
C LEU A 146 -1.60 -5.91 27.01
N GLU A 147 -2.89 -6.26 27.08
CA GLU A 147 -3.43 -7.23 28.02
C GLU A 147 -4.17 -8.37 27.27
N PRO A 148 -3.45 -9.28 26.58
CA PRO A 148 -4.05 -10.35 25.77
C PRO A 148 -4.85 -11.41 26.58
N TRP A 149 -4.99 -11.22 27.89
CA TRP A 149 -5.67 -12.12 28.83
C TRP A 149 -6.99 -11.56 29.36
N GLN A 150 -7.46 -10.40 28.89
CA GLN A 150 -8.84 -10.02 29.13
C GLN A 150 -9.75 -10.96 28.33
N MET A 151 -10.39 -11.88 29.03
CA MET A 151 -11.44 -12.72 28.46
C MET A 151 -12.62 -11.82 28.12
N ASP A 152 -13.23 -12.02 26.94
CA ASP A 152 -14.55 -11.45 26.67
C ASP A 152 -15.51 -12.01 27.75
N ASP A 153 -15.94 -11.15 28.68
CA ASP A 153 -16.99 -11.48 29.67
C ASP A 153 -18.34 -11.79 28.99
#